data_AF-A0A6A9UQV4-F1
#
_entry.id   AF-A0A6A9UQV4-F1
#
_cell.length_a   1.000
_cell.length_b   1.000
_cell.length_c   1.000
_cell.angle_alpha   90.00
_cell.angle_beta   90.00
_cell.angle_gamma   90.00
#
_symmetry.space_group_name_H-M   'P 1'
#
loop_
_entity.id
_entity.type
_entity.pdbx_description
1 polymer ?
#
loop_
_entity_poly.entity_id
_entity_poly.type
_entity_poly.pdbx_seq_one_letter_code
_entity_poly.pdbx_strand_id
1 'polypeptide(L)'
;MTSSTAMLSPTLESIGSSVSTSWVSASRTVASPPPWSPPPPPSPPLEQPVATRASTTDPAASRAILTSVPPVAAVPCEEPAFSGILPHLLRGVTVRDTAVTWRVGRRAGARRCRARPCCETGEVSGPLMRAQTTERLPVGGGWVFEPKYDGYRVRAGVTGGVARLVSRRGTVLTGLFPEVAGAVAEQLGDGTEVDAELVVYRDGRLSFDALQQRMAGGPRRAGASARSDPATLMVFDLLAERGSATVAEPWTRRRSRLEQLATGWRPPVQLTPFAREVEEAAAWMEALAPMGIEGVVAKRAAARYGAAGSWLKVKHRETLEGVVGAVVGPLERPEALVVGRWDDGELTILGRAPLTPRQAEQVAPLLSAPRSPHPWPDRIRSAHFGGDPVAITHAEPEVLVEVLADTAESGGRRRHPLRFLRARLD
;
A
#
# COMPACT_ATOMS: atom_id res chain seq x y z
N MET A 1 16.49 -59.90 38.99
CA MET A 1 16.53 -61.31 38.56
C MET A 1 15.33 -61.53 37.66
N THR A 2 15.41 -61.17 36.37
CA THR A 2 15.88 -61.99 35.24
C THR A 2 15.00 -63.22 34.98
N SER A 3 14.16 -63.14 33.96
CA SER A 3 14.28 -63.88 32.69
C SER A 3 12.94 -63.86 31.95
N SER A 4 12.80 -63.96 30.63
CA SER A 4 13.57 -63.67 29.42
C SER A 4 12.79 -64.34 28.28
N THR A 5 12.80 -63.75 27.08
CA THR A 5 12.70 -64.43 25.76
C THR A 5 11.30 -64.91 25.32
N ALA A 6 10.92 -64.93 24.05
CA ALA A 6 11.09 -64.12 22.84
C ALA A 6 10.14 -64.71 21.77
N MET A 7 9.73 -63.87 20.82
CA MET A 7 9.48 -64.12 19.38
C MET A 7 8.87 -65.46 18.92
N LEU A 8 7.79 -65.37 18.12
CA LEU A 8 7.74 -65.77 16.70
C LEU A 8 6.30 -65.66 16.12
N SER A 9 6.13 -64.83 15.08
CA SER A 9 5.20 -65.02 13.95
C SER A 9 5.81 -66.08 12.99
N PRO A 10 5.12 -66.70 11.99
CA PRO A 10 4.05 -66.13 11.13
C PRO A 10 2.95 -67.13 10.66
N THR A 11 1.90 -66.64 9.98
CA THR A 11 1.51 -67.00 8.59
C THR A 11 0.17 -66.38 8.18
N LEU A 12 0.12 -65.95 6.92
CA LEU A 12 -1.04 -65.50 6.14
C LEU A 12 -1.91 -66.68 5.72
N GLU A 13 -3.24 -66.52 5.76
CA GLU A 13 -4.15 -67.23 4.86
C GLU A 13 -5.39 -66.40 4.56
N SER A 14 -5.72 -66.34 3.27
CA SER A 14 -6.79 -65.56 2.68
C SER A 14 -8.16 -66.20 2.88
N ILE A 15 -9.19 -65.39 3.12
CA ILE A 15 -10.55 -65.74 2.70
C ILE A 15 -11.20 -64.47 2.13
N GLY A 16 -11.44 -64.50 0.83
CA GLY A 16 -12.33 -63.58 0.16
C GLY A 16 -13.80 -63.94 0.42
N SER A 17 -14.66 -62.92 0.41
CA SER A 17 -16.05 -63.11 0.04
C SER A 17 -16.54 -61.88 -0.69
N SER A 18 -17.01 -62.13 -1.90
CA SER A 18 -17.63 -61.21 -2.82
C SER A 18 -19.02 -60.78 -2.33
N VAL A 19 -19.36 -59.50 -2.51
CA VAL A 19 -20.72 -59.13 -2.88
C VAL A 19 -20.65 -58.06 -3.97
N SER A 20 -21.17 -58.44 -5.13
CA SER A 20 -21.39 -57.60 -6.29
C SER A 20 -22.51 -56.60 -6.05
N THR A 21 -22.35 -55.35 -6.48
CA THR A 21 -23.48 -54.63 -7.10
C THR A 21 -22.97 -53.72 -8.21
N SER A 22 -23.58 -53.93 -9.36
CA SER A 22 -23.41 -53.32 -10.68
C SER A 22 -23.43 -51.79 -10.69
N TRP A 23 -22.45 -51.17 -11.37
CA TRP A 23 -22.56 -49.82 -11.89
C TRP A 23 -22.68 -49.86 -13.41
N VAL A 24 -23.78 -49.31 -13.90
CA VAL A 24 -24.09 -49.07 -15.31
C VAL A 24 -23.06 -48.10 -15.89
N SER A 25 -22.38 -48.52 -16.96
CA SER A 25 -21.50 -47.66 -17.75
C SER A 25 -22.32 -46.61 -18.50
N ALA A 26 -22.20 -45.35 -18.10
CA ALA A 26 -22.57 -44.21 -18.92
C ALA A 26 -21.29 -43.58 -19.47
N SER A 27 -20.89 -43.99 -20.68
CA SER A 27 -19.84 -43.35 -21.45
C SER A 27 -20.28 -41.92 -21.81
N ARG A 28 -19.75 -40.90 -21.13
CA ARG A 28 -19.82 -39.52 -21.62
C ARG A 28 -18.70 -39.31 -22.63
N THR A 29 -19.10 -39.20 -23.89
CA THR A 29 -18.30 -38.68 -24.99
C THR A 29 -17.81 -37.27 -24.62
N VAL A 30 -16.49 -37.09 -24.51
CA VAL A 30 -15.87 -35.77 -24.40
C VAL A 30 -16.00 -35.09 -25.76
N ALA A 31 -16.84 -34.06 -25.86
CA ALA A 31 -16.87 -33.18 -27.01
C ALA A 31 -15.64 -32.26 -26.99
N SER A 32 -14.86 -32.28 -28.07
CA SER A 32 -13.73 -31.36 -28.27
C SER A 32 -14.21 -29.90 -28.33
N PRO A 33 -13.45 -28.93 -27.80
CA PRO A 33 -13.79 -27.52 -27.90
C PRO A 33 -13.70 -27.03 -29.36
N PRO A 34 -14.55 -26.07 -29.79
CA PRO A 34 -14.48 -25.54 -31.13
C PRO A 34 -13.21 -24.70 -31.33
N PRO A 35 -12.67 -24.63 -32.57
CA PRO A 35 -11.49 -23.83 -32.86
C PRO A 35 -11.77 -22.33 -32.75
N TRP A 36 -10.80 -21.62 -32.18
CA TRP A 36 -10.76 -20.17 -32.03
C TRP A 36 -10.93 -19.45 -33.38
N SER A 37 -11.85 -18.48 -33.44
CA SER A 37 -11.98 -17.56 -34.58
C SER A 37 -11.24 -16.24 -34.29
N PRO A 38 -10.40 -15.74 -35.20
CA PRO A 38 -9.72 -14.46 -35.01
C PRO A 38 -10.69 -13.28 -35.13
N PRO A 39 -10.41 -12.15 -34.44
CA PRO A 39 -11.27 -10.96 -34.49
C PRO A 39 -11.24 -10.29 -35.87
N PRO A 40 -12.32 -9.57 -36.26
CA PRO A 40 -12.39 -8.88 -37.54
C PRO A 40 -11.39 -7.71 -37.61
N PRO A 41 -10.92 -7.34 -38.82
CA PRO A 41 -9.99 -6.23 -39.00
C PRO A 41 -10.66 -4.88 -38.70
N PRO A 42 -9.88 -3.87 -38.27
CA PRO A 42 -10.41 -2.54 -37.97
C PRO A 42 -10.92 -1.82 -39.22
N SER A 43 -12.01 -1.07 -39.06
CA SER A 43 -12.62 -0.24 -40.10
C SER A 43 -11.64 0.83 -40.64
N PRO A 44 -11.73 1.21 -41.93
CA PRO A 44 -10.89 2.25 -42.51
C PRO A 44 -11.20 3.64 -41.91
N PRO A 45 -10.22 4.56 -41.88
CA PRO A 45 -10.41 5.89 -41.34
C PRO A 45 -11.33 6.74 -42.23
N LEU A 46 -12.16 7.56 -41.58
CA LEU A 46 -13.03 8.55 -42.22
C LEU A 46 -12.19 9.60 -42.98
N GLU A 47 -12.56 9.83 -44.23
CA GLU A 47 -12.01 10.87 -45.10
C GLU A 47 -12.16 12.27 -44.48
N GLN A 48 -11.08 13.07 -44.55
CA GLN A 48 -11.15 14.51 -44.34
C GLN A 48 -11.53 15.22 -45.64
N PRO A 49 -12.42 16.23 -45.63
CA PRO A 49 -12.66 17.03 -46.81
C PRO A 49 -11.51 18.02 -47.06
N VAL A 50 -11.01 17.97 -48.29
CA VAL A 50 -10.07 18.91 -48.90
C VAL A 50 -10.68 20.30 -49.07
N ALA A 51 -9.82 21.31 -48.94
CA ALA A 51 -10.07 22.74 -48.97
C ALA A 51 -10.60 23.32 -50.30
N THR A 52 -11.30 24.45 -50.19
CA THR A 52 -11.43 25.45 -51.26
C THR A 52 -10.83 26.80 -50.85
N ARG A 53 -9.98 27.33 -51.73
CA ARG A 53 -9.24 28.60 -51.67
C ARG A 53 -10.12 29.83 -51.99
N ALA A 54 -9.76 30.97 -51.42
CA ALA A 54 -9.65 32.30 -52.08
C ALA A 54 -8.83 33.23 -51.13
N SER A 55 -7.57 33.60 -51.47
CA SER A 55 -7.14 34.92 -52.03
C SER A 55 -7.62 36.11 -51.17
N THR A 56 -6.81 37.01 -50.59
CA THR A 56 -5.67 37.86 -51.01
C THR A 56 -5.26 38.59 -49.70
N THR A 57 -4.04 38.99 -49.34
CA THR A 57 -3.10 39.96 -49.96
C THR A 57 -1.86 40.04 -49.03
N ASP A 58 -0.66 40.12 -49.62
CA ASP A 58 0.65 40.48 -49.00
C ASP A 58 0.72 42.02 -48.76
N PRO A 59 1.76 42.69 -48.18
CA PRO A 59 3.10 42.23 -47.80
C PRO A 59 3.75 42.81 -46.51
N ALA A 60 4.88 42.21 -46.08
CA ALA A 60 6.21 42.85 -45.94
C ALA A 60 7.16 42.24 -44.88
N ALA A 61 8.34 41.80 -45.38
CA ALA A 61 9.70 42.01 -44.85
C ALA A 61 10.09 41.36 -43.47
N SER A 62 11.20 40.65 -43.25
CA SER A 62 12.53 40.61 -43.88
C SER A 62 13.32 39.33 -43.49
N ARG A 63 14.23 38.91 -44.40
CA ARG A 63 15.57 38.26 -44.26
C ARG A 63 16.07 37.92 -42.83
N ALA A 64 16.78 36.82 -42.55
CA ALA A 64 17.97 36.30 -43.25
C ALA A 64 18.42 34.88 -42.78
N ILE A 65 18.89 34.06 -43.74
CA ILE A 65 20.17 33.29 -43.82
C ILE A 65 20.47 32.28 -42.68
N LEU A 66 20.28 30.97 -42.93
CA LEU A 66 21.28 29.94 -43.36
C LEU A 66 22.40 29.65 -42.34
N THR A 67 22.46 28.41 -41.85
CA THR A 67 23.51 27.43 -42.20
C THR A 67 23.15 26.05 -41.63
N SER A 68 23.38 25.03 -42.46
CA SER A 68 23.17 23.61 -42.22
C SER A 68 24.48 22.90 -41.85
N VAL A 69 24.45 21.92 -40.94
CA VAL A 69 25.49 20.87 -40.77
C VAL A 69 24.80 19.54 -40.36
N PRO A 70 25.23 18.36 -40.88
CA PRO A 70 24.42 17.11 -40.97
C PRO A 70 24.50 16.21 -39.72
N PRO A 71 23.72 15.10 -39.64
CA PRO A 71 23.59 14.32 -38.40
C PRO A 71 24.72 13.30 -38.24
N VAL A 72 25.13 13.07 -37.00
CA VAL A 72 25.98 11.93 -36.61
C VAL A 72 25.13 10.90 -35.90
N ALA A 73 25.26 9.65 -36.35
CA ALA A 73 24.47 8.49 -35.96
C ALA A 73 24.45 8.24 -34.44
N ALA A 74 23.25 7.94 -33.93
CA ALA A 74 23.04 7.46 -32.58
C ALA A 74 23.38 5.96 -32.47
N VAL A 75 24.18 5.61 -31.47
CA VAL A 75 24.31 4.24 -30.95
C VAL A 75 23.18 4.05 -29.93
N PRO A 76 22.37 2.98 -29.98
CA PRO A 76 21.34 2.76 -28.98
C PRO A 76 21.98 2.18 -27.72
N CYS A 77 21.96 2.95 -26.62
CA CYS A 77 22.07 2.41 -25.28
C CYS A 77 20.64 2.27 -24.74
N GLU A 78 20.22 1.05 -24.45
CA GLU A 78 18.95 0.74 -23.83
C GLU A 78 18.85 1.38 -22.44
N GLU A 79 17.80 2.19 -22.22
CA GLU A 79 17.41 2.68 -20.89
C GLU A 79 16.50 1.65 -20.19
N PRO A 80 16.68 1.38 -18.88
CA PRO A 80 15.61 0.83 -18.09
C PRO A 80 14.58 1.94 -17.81
N ALA A 81 13.41 1.82 -18.42
CA ALA A 81 12.27 2.70 -18.21
C ALA A 81 11.81 2.66 -16.74
N PHE A 82 11.90 3.79 -16.03
CA PHE A 82 11.20 4.00 -14.76
C PHE A 82 10.43 5.32 -14.85
N SER A 83 9.17 5.21 -15.25
CA SER A 83 8.22 6.31 -15.29
C SER A 83 7.80 6.69 -13.88
N GLY A 84 7.83 8.00 -13.58
CA GLY A 84 7.23 8.58 -12.38
C GLY A 84 5.75 8.22 -12.21
N ILE A 85 5.30 8.25 -10.96
CA ILE A 85 4.05 7.65 -10.45
C ILE A 85 2.79 8.50 -10.69
N LEU A 86 2.85 9.65 -11.37
CA LEU A 86 1.65 10.51 -11.51
C LEU A 86 1.34 11.19 -12.87
N PRO A 87 2.19 11.20 -13.92
CA PRO A 87 1.86 12.01 -15.10
C PRO A 87 0.80 11.37 -16.02
N HIS A 88 0.53 10.07 -15.93
CA HIS A 88 -0.33 9.39 -16.91
C HIS A 88 -1.84 9.55 -16.68
N LEU A 89 -2.24 10.13 -15.55
CA LEU A 89 -3.65 10.40 -15.23
C LEU A 89 -4.02 11.89 -15.28
N LEU A 90 -3.08 12.78 -15.64
CA LEU A 90 -3.31 14.20 -15.84
C LEU A 90 -2.87 14.61 -17.25
N ARG A 91 -3.68 14.29 -18.27
CA ARG A 91 -3.47 14.87 -19.61
C ARG A 91 -3.81 16.36 -19.57
N GLY A 92 -2.81 17.23 -19.78
CA GLY A 92 -3.03 18.66 -19.94
C GLY A 92 -1.81 19.59 -19.94
N VAL A 93 -0.57 19.12 -19.77
CA VAL A 93 0.61 20.01 -19.78
C VAL A 93 1.70 19.45 -20.69
N THR A 94 1.90 20.07 -21.84
CA THR A 94 3.08 19.86 -22.70
C THR A 94 4.26 20.67 -22.17
N VAL A 95 5.30 20.00 -21.68
CA VAL A 95 6.62 20.61 -21.45
C VAL A 95 7.53 20.16 -22.60
N ARG A 96 8.04 21.11 -23.37
CA ARG A 96 8.99 20.88 -24.47
C ARG A 96 10.43 20.81 -23.92
N ASP A 97 11.23 19.97 -24.57
CA ASP A 97 12.61 19.61 -24.28
C ASP A 97 13.53 20.78 -23.89
N THR A 98 14.40 20.52 -22.91
CA THR A 98 15.71 21.17 -22.83
C THR A 98 16.70 20.26 -22.09
N ALA A 99 17.64 19.70 -22.84
CA ALA A 99 18.80 19.00 -22.30
C ALA A 99 19.75 19.99 -21.63
N VAL A 100 20.20 19.70 -20.40
CA VAL A 100 21.27 20.46 -19.75
C VAL A 100 22.31 19.49 -19.19
N THR A 101 23.48 19.46 -19.81
CA THR A 101 24.67 18.80 -19.25
C THR A 101 25.43 19.76 -18.34
N TRP A 102 25.73 19.35 -17.10
CA TRP A 102 26.61 20.10 -16.20
C TRP A 102 27.92 19.36 -15.91
N ARG A 103 29.02 20.10 -16.00
CA ARG A 103 30.36 19.69 -15.57
C ARG A 103 30.50 19.81 -14.06
N VAL A 104 31.21 18.85 -13.47
CA VAL A 104 31.58 18.84 -12.04
C VAL A 104 32.65 19.89 -11.76
N GLY A 105 32.31 20.93 -10.99
CA GLY A 105 33.25 21.86 -10.37
C GLY A 105 33.66 21.39 -8.98
N ARG A 106 34.98 21.36 -8.71
CA ARG A 106 35.57 20.93 -7.42
C ARG A 106 35.25 21.89 -6.27
N ARG A 107 35.07 21.30 -5.08
CA ARG A 107 34.83 21.94 -3.76
C ARG A 107 35.85 23.01 -3.40
N ALA A 108 35.39 24.05 -2.69
CA ALA A 108 36.24 24.94 -1.91
C ALA A 108 35.76 25.05 -0.44
N GLY A 109 36.63 24.61 0.48
CA GLY A 109 36.90 25.24 1.78
C GLY A 109 35.79 25.36 2.83
N ALA A 110 35.70 24.37 3.73
CA ALA A 110 35.02 24.53 5.02
C ALA A 110 35.81 25.48 5.93
N ARG A 111 35.16 26.54 6.45
CA ARG A 111 35.66 27.31 7.59
C ARG A 111 34.83 26.97 8.84
N ARG A 112 35.54 26.58 9.91
CA ARG A 112 34.98 26.32 11.25
C ARG A 112 34.53 27.63 11.91
N CYS A 113 33.29 27.70 12.34
CA CYS A 113 32.83 28.71 13.31
C CYS A 113 32.80 28.12 14.72
N ARG A 114 33.43 28.81 15.67
CA ARG A 114 33.50 28.47 17.09
C ARG A 114 32.19 28.83 17.79
N ALA A 115 31.84 28.02 18.79
CA ALA A 115 30.58 28.04 19.52
C ALA A 115 30.36 29.28 20.39
N ARG A 116 29.11 29.77 20.41
CA ARG A 116 28.43 30.37 21.56
C ARG A 116 26.93 30.03 21.49
N PRO A 117 26.25 29.78 22.62
CA PRO A 117 24.97 29.07 22.68
C PRO A 117 23.77 30.01 22.52
N CYS A 118 23.18 30.05 21.32
CA CYS A 118 21.89 30.72 21.06
C CYS A 118 20.91 29.87 20.24
N CYS A 119 21.19 28.58 20.04
CA CYS A 119 20.24 27.65 19.44
C CYS A 119 19.73 26.71 20.52
N GLU A 120 18.62 27.08 21.16
CA GLU A 120 17.62 26.05 21.44
C GLU A 120 17.23 25.51 20.07
N THR A 121 17.85 24.39 19.70
CA THR A 121 17.46 23.60 18.54
C THR A 121 15.98 23.31 18.68
N GLY A 122 15.16 23.93 17.81
CA GLY A 122 13.73 23.69 17.72
C GLY A 122 13.41 22.29 17.22
N GLU A 123 13.83 21.25 17.95
CA GLU A 123 13.25 19.93 17.80
C GLU A 123 11.77 20.07 18.18
N VAL A 124 10.85 19.76 17.27
CA VAL A 124 9.42 19.81 17.54
C VAL A 124 9.11 18.66 18.51
N SER A 125 9.28 18.91 19.80
CA SER A 125 8.96 17.93 20.84
C SER A 125 7.44 17.82 20.95
N GLY A 126 6.90 16.65 20.60
CA GLY A 126 5.48 16.40 20.68
C GLY A 126 5.03 15.18 19.88
N PRO A 127 3.91 14.53 20.24
CA PRO A 127 3.39 13.38 19.52
C PRO A 127 2.88 13.79 18.12
N LEU A 128 3.03 12.89 17.14
CA LEU A 128 2.43 13.07 15.82
C LEU A 128 0.89 13.04 15.88
N MET A 129 0.26 13.87 15.05
CA MET A 129 -1.19 14.07 14.98
C MET A 129 -1.95 12.78 14.70
N ARG A 130 -3.01 12.48 15.45
CA ARG A 130 -3.83 11.27 15.26
C ARG A 130 -5.14 11.61 14.54
N ALA A 131 -5.42 10.88 13.45
CA ALA A 131 -6.72 10.96 12.78
C ALA A 131 -7.77 10.10 13.51
N GLN A 132 -8.97 10.65 13.69
CA GLN A 132 -10.14 9.93 14.19
C GLN A 132 -10.78 9.13 13.05
N THR A 133 -11.26 7.91 13.33
CA THR A 133 -11.95 7.11 12.32
C THR A 133 -13.37 7.64 12.09
N THR A 134 -13.79 7.73 10.83
CA THR A 134 -15.19 7.96 10.44
C THR A 134 -15.56 7.02 9.31
N GLU A 135 -16.86 6.73 9.15
CA GLU A 135 -17.36 5.83 8.11
C GLU A 135 -17.60 6.52 6.77
N ARG A 136 -17.81 7.84 6.78
CA ARG A 136 -18.12 8.62 5.57
C ARG A 136 -17.18 9.81 5.45
N LEU A 137 -16.87 10.19 4.22
CA LEU A 137 -16.18 11.43 3.94
C LEU A 137 -16.97 12.60 4.55
N PRO A 138 -16.32 13.50 5.30
CA PRO A 138 -17.00 14.67 5.83
C PRO A 138 -17.48 15.56 4.67
N VAL A 139 -18.73 16.00 4.76
CA VAL A 139 -19.35 16.95 3.82
C VAL A 139 -19.31 18.36 4.38
N GLY A 140 -19.33 19.36 3.51
CA GLY A 140 -19.28 20.77 3.85
C GLY A 140 -17.87 21.38 3.75
N GLY A 141 -17.82 22.71 3.73
CA GLY A 141 -16.58 23.45 3.49
C GLY A 141 -15.50 23.31 4.58
N GLY A 142 -14.26 23.61 4.19
CA GLY A 142 -13.11 23.70 5.10
C GLY A 142 -12.37 22.38 5.35
N TRP A 143 -12.70 21.33 4.60
CA TRP A 143 -11.93 20.09 4.53
C TRP A 143 -11.04 20.07 3.29
N VAL A 144 -9.93 19.36 3.41
CA VAL A 144 -9.08 18.91 2.30
C VAL A 144 -8.81 17.43 2.49
N PHE A 145 -8.52 16.73 1.41
CA PHE A 145 -8.44 15.28 1.40
C PHE A 145 -7.11 14.83 0.83
N GLU A 146 -6.46 13.88 1.48
CA GLU A 146 -5.21 13.29 1.00
C GLU A 146 -5.31 11.76 0.97
N PRO A 147 -4.61 11.06 0.07
CA PRO A 147 -4.56 9.61 0.08
C PRO A 147 -4.04 9.07 1.42
N LYS A 148 -4.69 8.04 1.94
CA LYS A 148 -4.27 7.33 3.14
C LYS A 148 -3.34 6.18 2.75
N TYR A 149 -2.04 6.47 2.72
CA TYR A 149 -1.00 5.49 2.47
C TYR A 149 -0.98 4.38 3.54
N ASP A 150 -0.56 3.18 3.13
CA ASP A 150 -0.28 2.04 4.01
C ASP A 150 1.23 1.86 4.18
N GLY A 151 1.78 2.28 5.32
CA GLY A 151 3.21 2.20 5.55
C GLY A 151 3.61 2.40 7.01
N TYR A 152 4.82 2.91 7.20
CA TYR A 152 5.25 3.40 8.50
C TYR A 152 5.18 4.92 8.53
N ARG A 153 4.43 5.44 9.49
CA ARG A 153 4.47 6.87 9.77
C ARG A 153 5.82 7.29 10.34
N VAL A 154 6.45 8.26 9.69
CA VAL A 154 7.81 8.74 9.97
C VAL A 154 7.81 10.24 10.17
N ARG A 155 8.44 10.68 11.26
CA ARG A 155 8.98 12.01 11.41
C ARG A 155 10.36 12.02 10.77
N ALA A 156 10.54 12.84 9.75
CA ALA A 156 11.81 12.98 9.03
C ALA A 156 12.31 14.42 9.16
N GLY A 157 13.60 14.62 9.37
CA GLY A 157 14.16 15.96 9.43
C GLY A 157 15.67 15.98 9.27
N VAL A 158 16.22 17.19 9.18
CA VAL A 158 17.66 17.44 9.01
C VAL A 158 18.14 18.38 10.11
N THR A 159 19.19 17.96 10.83
CA THR A 159 19.85 18.79 11.84
C THR A 159 21.36 18.70 11.66
N GLY A 160 22.03 19.85 11.50
CA GLY A 160 23.46 19.91 11.21
C GLY A 160 23.83 19.20 9.91
N GLY A 161 22.93 19.19 8.91
CA GLY A 161 23.10 18.48 7.65
C GLY A 161 22.96 16.95 7.74
N VAL A 162 22.55 16.41 8.89
CA VAL A 162 22.34 14.97 9.09
C VAL A 162 20.85 14.66 9.11
N ALA A 163 20.42 13.74 8.26
CA ALA A 163 19.05 13.26 8.24
C ALA A 163 18.73 12.34 9.43
N ARG A 164 17.53 12.47 9.97
CA ARG A 164 16.98 11.57 10.98
C ARG A 164 15.58 11.13 10.57
N LEU A 165 15.36 9.81 10.55
CA LEU A 165 14.06 9.19 10.32
C LEU A 165 13.63 8.48 11.60
N VAL A 166 12.50 8.88 12.17
CA VAL A 166 11.99 8.30 13.41
C VAL A 166 10.54 7.88 13.20
N SER A 167 10.22 6.62 13.48
CA SER A 167 8.84 6.14 13.44
C SER A 167 7.98 6.86 14.48
N ARG A 168 6.66 6.80 14.31
CA ARG A 168 5.71 7.29 15.32
C ARG A 168 5.94 6.77 16.75
N ARG A 169 6.52 5.57 16.92
CA ARG A 169 6.80 4.95 18.24
C ARG A 169 8.19 5.30 18.78
N GLY A 170 8.96 6.14 18.09
CA GLY A 170 10.31 6.53 18.51
C GLY A 170 11.43 5.63 17.97
N THR A 171 11.11 4.54 17.26
CA THR A 171 12.13 3.69 16.62
C THR A 171 12.88 4.48 15.56
N VAL A 172 14.22 4.51 15.65
CA VAL A 172 15.10 5.14 14.66
C VAL A 172 15.18 4.26 13.43
N LEU A 173 14.80 4.80 12.27
CA LEU A 173 14.76 4.10 10.99
C LEU A 173 15.89 4.51 10.04
N THR A 174 16.66 5.55 10.37
CA THR A 174 17.65 6.17 9.46
C THR A 174 18.60 5.15 8.82
N GLY A 175 19.17 4.23 9.61
CA GLY A 175 20.11 3.22 9.11
C GLY A 175 19.47 2.06 8.33
N LEU A 176 18.14 1.91 8.38
CA LEU A 176 17.40 0.87 7.67
C LEU A 176 16.97 1.31 6.26
N PHE A 177 16.91 2.62 6.04
CA PHE A 177 16.48 3.24 4.79
C PHE A 177 17.52 4.28 4.32
N PRO A 178 18.76 3.86 4.01
CA PRO A 178 19.85 4.76 3.67
C PRO A 178 19.58 5.62 2.43
N GLU A 179 18.83 5.09 1.45
CA GLU A 179 18.42 5.81 0.24
C GLU A 179 17.47 6.96 0.54
N VAL A 180 16.55 6.76 1.50
CA VAL A 180 15.62 7.81 1.96
C VAL A 180 16.34 8.81 2.85
N ALA A 181 17.20 8.34 3.75
CA ALA A 181 17.99 9.20 4.62
C ALA A 181 18.92 10.12 3.82
N GLY A 182 19.58 9.59 2.77
CA GLY A 182 20.41 10.38 1.87
C GLY A 182 19.61 11.46 1.15
N ALA A 183 18.47 11.09 0.57
CA ALA A 183 17.58 12.02 -0.11
C ALA A 183 17.01 13.10 0.83
N VAL A 184 16.65 12.75 2.07
CA VAL A 184 16.21 13.71 3.08
C VAL A 184 17.31 14.70 3.42
N ALA A 185 18.55 14.23 3.64
CA ALA A 185 19.69 15.10 3.96
C ALA A 185 19.97 16.10 2.83
N GLU A 186 19.81 15.67 1.58
CA GLU A 186 20.06 16.50 0.40
C GLU A 186 18.93 17.49 0.12
N GLN A 187 17.66 17.09 0.30
CA GLN A 187 16.51 17.80 -0.29
C GLN A 187 15.67 18.61 0.69
N LEU A 188 15.65 18.31 2.00
CA LEU A 188 14.77 19.01 2.95
C LEU A 188 15.37 20.33 3.47
N GLY A 189 16.69 20.49 3.42
CA GLY A 189 17.40 21.62 4.02
C GLY A 189 17.50 21.55 5.55
N ASP A 190 18.53 22.18 6.10
CA ASP A 190 18.83 22.13 7.52
C ASP A 190 17.76 22.83 8.37
N GLY A 191 17.39 22.21 9.49
CA GLY A 191 16.34 22.70 10.39
C GLY A 191 14.91 22.46 9.88
N THR A 192 14.72 21.63 8.84
CA THR A 192 13.40 21.21 8.37
C THR A 192 12.99 19.90 9.02
N GLU A 193 11.73 19.81 9.44
CA GLU A 193 11.10 18.59 9.95
C GLU A 193 9.72 18.40 9.31
N VAL A 194 9.42 17.18 8.86
CA VAL A 194 8.18 16.82 8.17
C VAL A 194 7.51 15.58 8.80
N ASP A 195 6.19 15.49 8.60
CA ASP A 195 5.39 14.30 8.87
C ASP A 195 5.06 13.60 7.56
N ALA A 196 5.36 12.30 7.50
CA ALA A 196 5.36 11.54 6.26
C ALA A 196 5.00 10.07 6.49
N GLU A 197 4.66 9.38 5.40
CA GLU A 197 4.52 7.92 5.37
C GLU A 197 5.66 7.32 4.56
N LEU A 198 6.38 6.38 5.15
CA LEU A 198 7.38 5.58 4.47
C LEU A 198 6.70 4.35 3.88
N VAL A 199 6.80 4.19 2.56
CA VAL A 199 6.15 3.14 1.79
C VAL A 199 7.14 2.37 0.92
N VAL A 200 6.81 1.14 0.55
CA VAL A 200 7.50 0.39 -0.51
C VAL A 200 6.46 0.04 -1.56
N TYR A 201 6.83 0.18 -2.83
CA TYR A 201 5.98 -0.22 -3.96
C TYR A 201 6.55 -1.50 -4.58
N ARG A 202 5.71 -2.51 -4.75
CA ARG A 202 6.07 -3.80 -5.35
C ARG A 202 4.87 -4.34 -6.12
N ASP A 203 5.11 -4.90 -7.31
CA ASP A 203 4.09 -5.60 -8.10
C ASP A 203 2.81 -4.78 -8.34
N GLY A 204 2.95 -3.49 -8.65
CA GLY A 204 1.81 -2.63 -8.97
C GLY A 204 1.10 -2.02 -7.75
N ARG A 205 1.54 -2.28 -6.52
CA ARG A 205 0.87 -1.79 -5.30
C ARG A 205 1.84 -1.46 -4.16
N LEU A 206 1.35 -0.72 -3.16
CA LEU A 206 2.04 -0.55 -1.89
C LEU A 206 2.14 -1.89 -1.16
N SER A 207 3.35 -2.22 -0.69
CA SER A 207 3.67 -3.47 -0.02
C SER A 207 4.16 -3.22 1.40
N PHE A 208 3.25 -3.37 2.37
CA PHE A 208 3.62 -3.34 3.78
C PHE A 208 4.50 -4.53 4.17
N ASP A 209 4.37 -5.67 3.49
CA ASP A 209 5.20 -6.84 3.74
C ASP A 209 6.66 -6.60 3.37
N ALA A 210 6.91 -5.93 2.25
CA ALA A 210 8.26 -5.54 1.88
C ALA A 210 8.88 -4.60 2.94
N LEU A 211 8.12 -3.62 3.46
CA LEU A 211 8.56 -2.78 4.59
C LEU A 211 8.92 -3.61 5.84
N GLN A 212 8.09 -4.58 6.21
CA GLN A 212 8.36 -5.47 7.36
C GLN A 212 9.62 -6.31 7.14
N GLN A 213 9.81 -6.86 5.94
CA GLN A 213 11.01 -7.64 5.58
C GLN A 213 12.27 -6.78 5.70
N ARG A 214 12.20 -5.50 5.29
CA ARG A 214 13.31 -4.55 5.47
C ARG A 214 13.62 -4.30 6.94
N MET A 215 12.61 -4.09 7.78
CA MET A 215 12.79 -3.94 9.21
C MET A 215 13.45 -5.16 9.85
N ALA A 216 12.99 -6.36 9.50
CA ALA A 216 13.52 -7.62 10.01
C ALA A 216 14.95 -7.92 9.53
N GLY A 217 15.31 -7.49 8.32
CA GLY A 217 16.65 -7.68 7.76
C GLY A 217 17.74 -6.86 8.46
N GLY A 218 17.38 -5.75 9.10
CA GLY A 218 18.29 -4.90 9.87
C GLY A 218 19.31 -4.11 9.02
N PRO A 219 20.17 -3.29 9.66
CA PRO A 219 21.04 -2.35 8.96
C PRO A 219 22.05 -3.01 8.01
N ARG A 220 22.49 -4.24 8.31
CA ARG A 220 23.45 -4.97 7.46
C ARG A 220 22.90 -5.29 6.07
N ARG A 221 21.58 -5.47 5.95
CA ARG A 221 20.91 -5.76 4.67
C ARG A 221 20.34 -4.52 4.00
N ALA A 222 20.35 -3.37 4.67
CA ALA A 222 19.67 -2.15 4.23
C ALA A 222 20.06 -1.74 2.80
N GLY A 223 21.35 -1.78 2.45
CA GLY A 223 21.81 -1.44 1.10
C GLY A 223 21.33 -2.42 0.01
N ALA A 224 21.23 -3.72 0.32
CA ALA A 224 20.68 -4.70 -0.62
C ALA A 224 19.16 -4.54 -0.76
N SER A 225 18.46 -4.37 0.36
CA SER A 225 17.03 -4.12 0.39
C SER A 225 16.63 -2.81 -0.30
N ALA A 226 17.45 -1.77 -0.24
CA ALA A 226 17.20 -0.52 -0.96
C ALA A 226 17.21 -0.70 -2.49
N ARG A 227 17.91 -1.73 -3.00
CA ARG A 227 17.96 -2.04 -4.44
C ARG A 227 16.82 -2.94 -4.88
N SER A 228 16.46 -3.94 -4.06
CA SER A 228 15.36 -4.85 -4.39
C SER A 228 14.00 -4.22 -4.16
N ASP A 229 13.87 -3.42 -3.10
CA ASP A 229 12.63 -2.89 -2.55
C ASP A 229 12.82 -1.44 -2.10
N PRO A 230 13.06 -0.52 -3.05
CA PRO A 230 13.30 0.88 -2.73
C PRO A 230 12.11 1.46 -1.97
N ALA A 231 12.38 2.13 -0.85
CA ALA A 231 11.36 2.83 -0.10
C ALA A 231 11.18 4.26 -0.62
N THR A 232 9.99 4.79 -0.48
CA THR A 232 9.63 6.18 -0.81
C THR A 232 9.04 6.86 0.43
N LEU A 233 9.42 8.11 0.66
CA LEU A 233 8.88 8.96 1.72
C LEU A 233 7.80 9.88 1.15
N MET A 234 6.54 9.58 1.48
CA MET A 234 5.36 10.34 1.09
C MET A 234 5.08 11.43 2.13
N VAL A 235 5.47 12.66 1.84
CA VAL A 235 5.43 13.79 2.78
C VAL A 235 4.08 14.51 2.70
N PHE A 236 3.45 14.77 3.84
CA PHE A 236 2.09 15.33 3.89
C PHE A 236 1.88 16.47 4.89
N ASP A 237 2.84 16.77 5.76
CA ASP A 237 2.78 17.95 6.61
C ASP A 237 4.19 18.46 6.95
N LEU A 238 4.28 19.77 7.24
CA LEU A 238 5.49 20.45 7.66
C LEU A 238 5.40 20.69 9.16
N LEU A 239 6.40 20.27 9.93
CA LEU A 239 6.45 20.43 11.38
C LEU A 239 7.37 21.58 11.77
N ALA A 240 8.51 21.71 11.09
CA ALA A 240 9.44 22.83 11.23
C ALA A 240 10.10 23.17 9.89
N GLU A 241 10.48 24.43 9.71
CA GLU A 241 11.26 24.89 8.55
C GLU A 241 12.32 25.88 9.05
N ARG A 242 13.57 25.71 8.61
CA ARG A 242 14.71 26.57 9.01
C ARG A 242 14.82 26.76 10.53
N GLY A 243 14.56 25.70 11.29
CA GLY A 243 14.63 25.67 12.75
C GLY A 243 13.42 26.27 13.48
N SER A 244 12.42 26.78 12.75
CA SER A 244 11.20 27.36 13.33
C SER A 244 10.02 26.39 13.22
N ALA A 245 9.34 26.12 14.33
CA ALA A 245 8.15 25.27 14.36
C ALA A 245 6.98 25.92 13.62
N THR A 246 6.25 25.13 12.81
CA THR A 246 5.10 25.59 12.01
C THR A 246 3.77 25.03 12.52
N VAL A 247 3.80 24.14 13.52
CA VAL A 247 2.63 23.40 14.05
C VAL A 247 1.48 24.29 14.53
N ALA A 248 1.76 25.53 14.96
CA ALA A 248 0.77 26.50 15.41
C ALA A 248 0.04 27.22 14.25
N GLU A 249 0.54 27.08 13.02
CA GLU A 249 -0.07 27.66 11.82
C GLU A 249 -1.22 26.78 11.31
N PRO A 250 -2.22 27.35 10.60
CA PRO A 250 -3.24 26.58 9.89
C PRO A 250 -2.63 25.63 8.86
N TRP A 251 -3.29 24.49 8.59
CA TRP A 251 -2.83 23.52 7.60
C TRP A 251 -2.57 24.15 6.23
N THR A 252 -3.39 25.10 5.77
CA THR A 252 -3.17 25.81 4.50
C THR A 252 -1.82 26.53 4.42
N ARG A 253 -1.36 27.12 5.53
CA ARG A 253 -0.05 27.78 5.58
C ARG A 253 1.09 26.77 5.57
N ARG A 254 0.98 25.71 6.38
CA ARG A 254 1.97 24.62 6.42
C ARG A 254 2.08 23.93 5.05
N ARG A 255 0.95 23.64 4.40
CA ARG A 255 0.89 23.03 3.07
C ARG A 255 1.54 23.91 2.00
N SER A 256 1.23 25.20 1.98
CA SER A 256 1.82 26.12 0.99
C SER A 256 3.34 26.21 1.12
N ARG A 257 3.87 26.24 2.36
CA ARG A 257 5.32 26.21 2.61
C ARG A 257 5.94 24.87 2.21
N LEU A 258 5.25 23.77 2.50
CA LEU A 258 5.67 22.42 2.10
C LEU A 258 5.76 22.29 0.57
N GLU A 259 4.78 22.82 -0.16
CA GLU A 259 4.79 22.86 -1.64
C GLU A 259 5.97 23.65 -2.20
N GLN A 260 6.29 24.80 -1.60
CA GLN A 260 7.46 25.60 -1.99
C GLN A 260 8.76 24.81 -1.79
N LEU A 261 8.93 24.18 -0.62
CA LEU A 261 10.08 23.31 -0.33
C LEU A 261 10.17 22.14 -1.31
N ALA A 262 9.04 21.60 -1.74
CA ALA A 262 8.97 20.42 -2.60
C ALA A 262 9.25 20.68 -4.09
N THR A 263 9.37 21.94 -4.53
CA THR A 263 9.57 22.30 -5.96
C THR A 263 10.78 21.59 -6.60
N GLY A 264 11.81 21.29 -5.81
CA GLY A 264 13.02 20.61 -6.28
C GLY A 264 13.12 19.13 -5.90
N TRP A 265 12.09 18.56 -5.26
CA TRP A 265 12.17 17.20 -4.74
C TRP A 265 12.15 16.16 -5.84
N ARG A 266 12.86 15.06 -5.59
CA ARG A 266 13.03 13.92 -6.48
C ARG A 266 12.87 12.63 -5.68
N PRO A 267 12.42 11.54 -6.31
CA PRO A 267 12.42 10.23 -5.67
C PRO A 267 13.77 9.93 -4.99
N PRO A 268 13.76 9.31 -3.80
CA PRO A 268 12.63 8.70 -3.11
C PRO A 268 11.82 9.64 -2.18
N VAL A 269 11.97 10.97 -2.25
CA VAL A 269 11.13 11.90 -1.46
C VAL A 269 10.04 12.49 -2.36
N GLN A 270 8.78 12.40 -1.93
CA GLN A 270 7.64 12.87 -2.73
C GLN A 270 6.62 13.62 -1.89
N LEU A 271 6.12 14.72 -2.43
CA LEU A 271 4.99 15.42 -1.86
C LEU A 271 3.69 14.69 -2.21
N THR A 272 2.83 14.49 -1.21
CA THR A 272 1.50 13.91 -1.42
C THR A 272 0.56 14.88 -2.16
N PRO A 273 -0.31 14.39 -3.07
CA PRO A 273 -1.39 15.20 -3.63
C PRO A 273 -2.49 15.45 -2.58
N PHE A 274 -3.30 16.48 -2.78
CA PHE A 274 -4.52 16.71 -2.00
C PHE A 274 -5.67 17.20 -2.90
N ALA A 275 -6.89 16.83 -2.54
CA ALA A 275 -8.12 17.27 -3.17
C ALA A 275 -8.85 18.27 -2.26
N ARG A 276 -9.58 19.20 -2.87
CA ARG A 276 -10.47 20.15 -2.15
C ARG A 276 -11.92 19.69 -2.17
N GLU A 277 -12.31 19.04 -3.27
CA GLU A 277 -13.66 18.56 -3.49
C GLU A 277 -13.82 17.13 -2.95
N VAL A 278 -14.99 16.86 -2.36
CA VAL A 278 -15.28 15.55 -1.77
C VAL A 278 -15.49 14.49 -2.85
N GLU A 279 -15.94 14.90 -4.04
CA GLU A 279 -16.15 14.05 -5.21
C GLU A 279 -14.82 13.50 -5.74
N GLU A 280 -13.77 14.33 -5.80
CA GLU A 280 -12.42 13.89 -6.16
C GLU A 280 -11.87 12.91 -5.11
N ALA A 281 -12.06 13.21 -3.82
CA ALA A 281 -11.67 12.32 -2.75
C ALA A 281 -12.42 10.97 -2.79
N ALA A 282 -13.70 10.97 -3.15
CA ALA A 282 -14.49 9.76 -3.35
C ALA A 282 -13.96 8.95 -4.54
N ALA A 283 -13.62 9.59 -5.66
CA ALA A 283 -13.02 8.92 -6.81
C ALA A 283 -11.68 8.24 -6.45
N TRP A 284 -10.85 8.88 -5.61
CA TRP A 284 -9.61 8.28 -5.12
C TRP A 284 -9.82 7.03 -4.28
N MET A 285 -10.89 6.98 -3.48
CA MET A 285 -11.21 5.81 -2.65
C MET A 285 -11.42 4.55 -3.48
N GLU A 286 -11.90 4.68 -4.72
CA GLU A 286 -12.09 3.56 -5.64
C GLU A 286 -10.84 3.33 -6.50
N ALA A 287 -10.35 4.38 -7.17
CA ALA A 287 -9.29 4.25 -8.16
C ALA A 287 -7.92 3.84 -7.56
N LEU A 288 -7.64 4.23 -6.32
CA LEU A 288 -6.33 3.97 -5.70
C LEU A 288 -6.33 2.73 -4.79
N ALA A 289 -7.49 2.15 -4.49
CA ALA A 289 -7.59 0.96 -3.65
C ALA A 289 -6.78 -0.23 -4.20
N PRO A 290 -6.81 -0.55 -5.51
CA PRO A 290 -5.98 -1.63 -6.08
C PRO A 290 -4.47 -1.39 -5.93
N MET A 291 -4.05 -0.13 -5.84
CA MET A 291 -2.64 0.25 -5.63
C MET A 291 -2.21 0.15 -4.16
N GLY A 292 -3.08 -0.29 -3.25
CA GLY A 292 -2.79 -0.42 -1.82
C GLY A 292 -2.95 0.87 -1.01
N ILE A 293 -3.65 1.87 -1.55
CA ILE A 293 -4.08 3.03 -0.76
C ILE A 293 -5.27 2.61 0.10
N GLU A 294 -5.21 2.85 1.42
CA GLU A 294 -6.24 2.41 2.36
C GLU A 294 -7.51 3.26 2.35
N GLY A 295 -7.48 4.40 1.68
CA GLY A 295 -8.58 5.35 1.63
C GLY A 295 -8.08 6.78 1.66
N VAL A 296 -8.72 7.63 2.45
CA VAL A 296 -8.46 9.09 2.49
C VAL A 296 -8.35 9.60 3.93
N VAL A 297 -7.48 10.59 4.13
CA VAL A 297 -7.42 11.42 5.34
C VAL A 297 -8.00 12.79 5.01
N ALA A 298 -9.13 13.13 5.61
CA ALA A 298 -9.71 14.47 5.57
C ALA A 298 -9.08 15.33 6.68
N LYS A 299 -8.59 16.52 6.34
CA LYS A 299 -7.96 17.46 7.27
C LYS A 299 -8.71 18.81 7.24
N ARG A 300 -8.93 19.43 8.40
CA ARG A 300 -9.46 20.80 8.49
C ARG A 300 -8.41 21.79 7.99
N ALA A 301 -8.70 22.49 6.90
CA ALA A 301 -7.75 23.40 6.25
C ALA A 301 -7.27 24.53 7.17
N ALA A 302 -8.16 25.04 8.03
CA ALA A 302 -7.87 26.13 8.97
C ALA A 302 -7.25 25.66 10.30
N ALA A 303 -7.09 24.35 10.52
CA ALA A 303 -6.68 23.82 11.82
C ALA A 303 -5.16 23.79 12.01
N ARG A 304 -4.75 24.04 13.25
CA ARG A 304 -3.39 23.80 13.74
C ARG A 304 -3.06 22.32 13.74
N TYR A 305 -1.78 21.97 13.65
CA TYR A 305 -1.35 20.60 13.83
C TYR A 305 -1.64 20.14 15.27
N GLY A 306 -2.19 18.94 15.45
CA GLY A 306 -2.54 18.41 16.78
C GLY A 306 -3.95 18.77 17.28
N ALA A 307 -4.70 19.64 16.58
CA ALA A 307 -6.05 20.01 17.01
C ALA A 307 -7.02 18.81 16.98
N ALA A 308 -7.71 18.54 18.09
CA ALA A 308 -8.64 17.41 18.19
C ALA A 308 -9.74 17.47 17.12
N GLY A 309 -10.07 16.32 16.52
CA GLY A 309 -11.09 16.22 15.46
C GLY A 309 -10.73 16.92 14.14
N SER A 310 -9.54 17.50 14.01
CA SER A 310 -9.14 18.17 12.77
C SER A 310 -8.72 17.21 11.66
N TRP A 311 -8.36 15.96 11.99
CA TRP A 311 -8.04 14.92 11.01
C TRP A 311 -9.01 13.75 11.18
N LEU A 312 -9.67 13.38 10.10
CA LEU A 312 -10.55 12.22 10.01
C LEU A 312 -9.97 11.26 8.98
N LYS A 313 -9.93 9.96 9.29
CA LYS A 313 -9.54 8.92 8.35
C LYS A 313 -10.78 8.12 7.93
N VAL A 314 -10.94 7.97 6.64
CA VAL A 314 -11.96 7.15 5.99
C VAL A 314 -11.22 6.04 5.26
N LYS A 315 -11.55 4.80 5.58
CA LYS A 315 -10.94 3.65 4.92
C LYS A 315 -11.84 3.14 3.81
N HIS A 316 -11.25 2.78 2.68
CA HIS A 316 -11.94 1.96 1.69
C HIS A 316 -12.27 0.61 2.36
N ARG A 317 -13.50 0.18 2.14
CA ARG A 317 -13.97 -1.11 2.63
C ARG A 317 -14.79 -1.79 1.57
N GLU A 318 -14.57 -3.08 1.43
CA GLU A 318 -15.29 -3.95 0.51
C GLU A 318 -16.00 -5.05 1.30
N THR A 319 -17.19 -5.40 0.83
CA THR A 319 -17.89 -6.58 1.31
C THR A 319 -17.30 -7.79 0.62
N LEU A 320 -16.88 -8.77 1.42
CA LEU A 320 -16.38 -10.05 0.97
C LEU A 320 -17.28 -11.16 1.51
N GLU A 321 -17.39 -12.22 0.73
CA GLU A 321 -17.95 -13.48 1.19
C GLU A 321 -16.79 -14.41 1.56
N GLY A 322 -16.98 -15.16 2.63
CA GLY A 322 -16.01 -16.13 3.09
C GLY A 322 -16.67 -17.21 3.93
N VAL A 323 -15.96 -18.31 4.11
CA VAL A 323 -16.44 -19.47 4.86
C VAL A 323 -15.84 -19.47 6.26
N VAL A 324 -16.61 -19.81 7.28
CA VAL A 324 -16.09 -19.98 8.64
C VAL A 324 -15.38 -21.33 8.74
N GLY A 325 -14.05 -21.33 8.81
CA GLY A 325 -13.27 -22.55 9.02
C GLY A 325 -12.85 -22.78 10.48
N ALA A 326 -12.91 -21.74 11.32
CA ALA A 326 -12.63 -21.86 12.74
C ALA A 326 -13.18 -20.66 13.52
N VAL A 327 -13.07 -20.73 14.85
CA VAL A 327 -13.37 -19.64 15.78
C VAL A 327 -12.27 -19.45 16.81
N VAL A 328 -12.22 -18.28 17.44
CA VAL A 328 -11.50 -18.07 18.70
C VAL A 328 -12.49 -18.30 19.84
N GLY A 329 -12.14 -19.17 20.78
CA GLY A 329 -13.05 -19.63 21.85
C GLY A 329 -13.84 -20.88 21.44
N PRO A 330 -14.78 -21.37 22.28
CA PRO A 330 -15.63 -22.52 21.97
C PRO A 330 -16.61 -22.25 20.83
N LEU A 331 -17.03 -23.29 20.09
CA LEU A 331 -18.02 -23.17 18.99
C LEU A 331 -19.37 -22.65 19.47
N GLU A 332 -19.75 -22.99 20.70
CA GLU A 332 -21.02 -22.61 21.32
C GLU A 332 -21.02 -21.15 21.78
N ARG A 333 -19.84 -20.54 21.92
CA ARG A 333 -19.69 -19.15 22.35
C ARG A 333 -18.44 -18.52 21.71
N PRO A 334 -18.47 -18.32 20.38
CA PRO A 334 -17.30 -17.85 19.66
C PRO A 334 -17.05 -16.36 19.96
N GLU A 335 -15.80 -16.03 20.28
CA GLU A 335 -15.37 -14.65 20.49
C GLU A 335 -15.04 -13.95 19.18
N ALA A 336 -14.56 -14.71 18.20
CA ALA A 336 -14.29 -14.25 16.85
C ALA A 336 -14.43 -15.39 15.85
N LEU A 337 -14.85 -15.08 14.62
CA LEU A 337 -14.76 -16.02 13.50
C LEU A 337 -13.38 -15.94 12.87
N VAL A 338 -12.86 -17.08 12.42
CA VAL A 338 -11.72 -17.18 11.50
C VAL A 338 -12.29 -17.51 10.14
N VAL A 339 -12.31 -16.50 9.27
CA VAL A 339 -12.92 -16.56 7.96
C VAL A 339 -11.86 -16.96 6.93
N GLY A 340 -12.22 -17.88 6.07
CA GLY A 340 -11.40 -18.39 4.98
C GLY A 340 -12.05 -18.19 3.62
N ARG A 341 -11.28 -18.51 2.58
CA ARG A 341 -11.73 -18.56 1.20
C ARG A 341 -11.15 -19.81 0.55
N TRP A 342 -11.97 -20.50 -0.24
CA TRP A 342 -11.50 -21.57 -1.11
C TRP A 342 -10.81 -20.97 -2.33
N ASP A 343 -9.58 -21.39 -2.58
CA ASP A 343 -8.76 -20.98 -3.72
C ASP A 343 -8.15 -22.24 -4.32
N ASP A 344 -8.53 -22.60 -5.55
CA ASP A 344 -8.11 -23.84 -6.23
C ASP A 344 -8.21 -25.13 -5.38
N GLY A 345 -9.25 -25.22 -4.54
CA GLY A 345 -9.48 -26.36 -3.64
C GLY A 345 -8.69 -26.32 -2.33
N GLU A 346 -7.88 -25.29 -2.10
CA GLU A 346 -7.21 -25.03 -0.82
C GLU A 346 -8.00 -24.00 0.00
N LEU A 347 -8.23 -24.30 1.28
CA LEU A 347 -8.86 -23.35 2.19
C LEU A 347 -7.80 -22.41 2.76
N THR A 348 -7.81 -21.14 2.36
CA THR A 348 -6.86 -20.13 2.83
C THR A 348 -7.51 -19.20 3.87
N ILE A 349 -6.78 -18.82 4.91
CA ILE A 349 -7.30 -17.90 5.94
C ILE A 349 -7.34 -16.47 5.37
N LEU A 350 -8.53 -15.88 5.31
CA LEU A 350 -8.74 -14.49 4.92
C LEU A 350 -8.46 -13.54 6.09
N GLY A 351 -8.96 -13.86 7.29
CA GLY A 351 -8.81 -12.99 8.45
C GLY A 351 -9.69 -13.38 9.63
N ARG A 352 -9.70 -12.55 10.67
CA ARG A 352 -10.56 -12.72 11.85
C ARG A 352 -11.63 -11.65 11.93
N ALA A 353 -12.84 -12.05 12.32
CA ALA A 353 -13.95 -11.16 12.60
C ALA A 353 -14.37 -11.29 14.08
N PRO A 354 -13.93 -10.37 14.97
CA PRO A 354 -14.42 -10.30 16.34
C PRO A 354 -15.95 -10.14 16.36
N LEU A 355 -16.61 -10.84 17.27
CA LEU A 355 -18.06 -10.82 17.41
C LEU A 355 -18.48 -10.04 18.65
N THR A 356 -19.62 -9.35 18.53
CA THR A 356 -20.38 -8.92 19.70
C THR A 356 -21.12 -10.12 20.32
N PRO A 357 -21.53 -10.07 21.60
CA PRO A 357 -22.28 -11.16 22.22
C PRO A 357 -23.52 -11.59 21.42
N ARG A 358 -24.28 -10.61 20.91
CA ARG A 358 -25.45 -10.87 20.06
C ARG A 358 -25.09 -11.59 18.75
N GLN A 359 -23.99 -11.20 18.11
CA GLN A 359 -23.55 -11.86 16.88
C GLN A 359 -23.06 -13.29 17.15
N ALA A 360 -22.38 -13.50 18.29
CA ALA A 360 -21.96 -14.83 18.72
C ALA A 360 -23.16 -15.76 18.93
N GLU A 361 -24.20 -15.28 19.63
CA GLU A 361 -25.47 -16.03 19.82
C GLU A 361 -26.17 -16.36 18.50
N GLN A 362 -26.08 -15.48 17.50
CA GLN A 362 -26.68 -15.70 16.19
C GLN A 362 -25.93 -16.74 15.33
N VAL A 363 -24.60 -16.74 15.40
CA VAL A 363 -23.76 -17.59 14.54
C VAL A 363 -23.48 -18.95 15.17
N ALA A 364 -23.33 -19.04 16.49
CA ALA A 364 -22.98 -20.29 17.18
C ALA A 364 -23.85 -21.50 16.79
N PRO A 365 -25.20 -21.38 16.67
CA PRO A 365 -26.04 -22.51 16.28
C PRO A 365 -25.82 -23.03 14.85
N LEU A 366 -25.15 -22.24 14.00
CA LEU A 366 -24.84 -22.61 12.62
C LEU A 366 -23.51 -23.38 12.53
N LEU A 367 -22.66 -23.29 13.56
CA LEU A 367 -21.34 -23.90 13.56
C LEU A 367 -21.43 -25.36 14.00
N SER A 368 -20.61 -26.20 13.37
CA SER A 368 -20.45 -27.59 13.77
C SER A 368 -18.97 -27.97 13.81
N ALA A 369 -18.64 -29.00 14.58
CA ALA A 369 -17.28 -29.54 14.62
C ALA A 369 -16.91 -30.17 13.27
N PRO A 370 -15.63 -30.16 12.88
CA PRO A 370 -15.19 -30.75 11.62
C PRO A 370 -15.55 -32.23 11.53
N ARG A 371 -16.08 -32.66 10.38
CA ARG A 371 -16.40 -34.07 10.07
C ARG A 371 -15.20 -34.83 9.51
N SER A 372 -14.12 -34.12 9.20
CA SER A 372 -12.86 -34.64 8.68
C SER A 372 -11.69 -33.83 9.25
N PRO A 373 -10.44 -34.32 9.15
CA PRO A 373 -9.26 -33.57 9.56
C PRO A 373 -9.25 -32.18 8.91
N HIS A 374 -9.14 -31.14 9.72
CA HIS A 374 -9.22 -29.76 9.26
C HIS A 374 -7.87 -29.30 8.66
N PRO A 375 -7.84 -28.58 7.53
CA PRO A 375 -6.59 -28.20 6.85
C PRO A 375 -5.79 -27.10 7.56
N TRP A 376 -6.41 -26.34 8.47
CA TRP A 376 -5.72 -25.27 9.21
C TRP A 376 -5.04 -25.78 10.48
N PRO A 377 -3.95 -25.11 10.92
CA PRO A 377 -3.31 -25.41 12.20
C PRO A 377 -4.23 -25.08 13.38
N ASP A 378 -3.91 -25.59 14.57
CA ASP A 378 -4.64 -25.27 15.81
C ASP A 378 -4.37 -23.85 16.34
N ARG A 379 -3.33 -23.20 15.82
CA ARG A 379 -2.92 -21.84 16.22
C ARG A 379 -2.60 -20.99 15.01
N ILE A 380 -3.06 -19.73 15.05
CA ILE A 380 -2.83 -18.74 14.00
C ILE A 380 -2.05 -17.54 14.56
N ARG A 381 -1.42 -16.77 13.68
CA ARG A 381 -0.67 -15.56 14.09
C ARG A 381 -1.57 -14.55 14.80
N SER A 382 -1.03 -13.85 15.79
CA SER A 382 -1.70 -12.72 16.42
C SER A 382 -1.94 -11.58 15.41
N ALA A 383 -3.02 -10.83 15.60
CA ALA A 383 -3.30 -9.61 14.83
C ALA A 383 -2.41 -8.47 15.34
N HIS A 384 -1.92 -8.58 16.58
CA HIS A 384 -0.92 -7.68 17.11
C HIS A 384 0.47 -8.12 16.67
N PHE A 385 1.22 -7.15 16.14
CA PHE A 385 2.61 -7.33 15.79
C PHE A 385 3.42 -7.82 16.99
N GLY A 386 4.05 -8.98 16.88
CA GLY A 386 4.83 -9.61 17.95
C GLY A 386 4.02 -10.30 19.05
N GLY A 387 2.70 -10.45 18.89
CA GLY A 387 1.86 -11.17 19.86
C GLY A 387 1.93 -12.70 19.69
N ASP A 388 1.65 -13.42 20.78
CA ASP A 388 1.63 -14.88 20.80
C ASP A 388 0.60 -15.48 19.83
N PRO A 389 0.88 -16.65 19.23
CA PRO A 389 -0.09 -17.36 18.39
C PRO A 389 -1.40 -17.63 19.15
N VAL A 390 -2.52 -17.34 18.52
CA VAL A 390 -3.86 -17.48 19.07
C VAL A 390 -4.38 -18.87 18.74
N ALA A 391 -4.82 -19.61 19.77
CA ALA A 391 -5.48 -20.90 19.59
C ALA A 391 -6.85 -20.72 18.93
N ILE A 392 -7.20 -21.65 18.05
CA ILE A 392 -8.46 -21.65 17.34
C ILE A 392 -9.15 -23.00 17.49
N THR A 393 -10.48 -22.98 17.55
CA THR A 393 -11.32 -24.17 17.52
C THR A 393 -11.86 -24.31 16.11
N HIS A 394 -11.51 -25.40 15.43
CA HIS A 394 -11.95 -25.64 14.06
C HIS A 394 -13.46 -25.80 13.98
N ALA A 395 -14.02 -25.30 12.88
CA ALA A 395 -15.41 -25.46 12.52
C ALA A 395 -15.47 -26.15 11.15
N GLU A 396 -16.53 -26.91 10.89
CA GLU A 396 -16.79 -27.42 9.55
C GLU A 396 -16.98 -26.22 8.58
N PRO A 397 -16.23 -26.13 7.47
CA PRO A 397 -16.23 -24.98 6.57
C PRO A 397 -17.45 -24.99 5.64
N GLU A 398 -18.65 -24.84 6.22
CA GLU A 398 -19.93 -24.78 5.51
C GLU A 398 -20.66 -23.46 5.71
N VAL A 399 -20.41 -22.76 6.82
CA VAL A 399 -21.12 -21.50 7.11
C VAL A 399 -20.51 -20.38 6.30
N LEU A 400 -21.24 -19.94 5.28
CA LEU A 400 -20.89 -18.74 4.51
C LEU A 400 -21.27 -17.48 5.30
N VAL A 401 -20.36 -16.52 5.32
CA VAL A 401 -20.55 -15.23 6.01
C VAL A 401 -20.19 -14.08 5.10
N GLU A 402 -20.92 -12.99 5.26
CA GLU A 402 -20.63 -11.71 4.67
C GLU A 402 -19.83 -10.86 5.68
N VAL A 403 -18.67 -10.38 5.27
CA VAL A 403 -17.75 -9.61 6.10
C VAL A 403 -17.29 -8.35 5.39
N LEU A 404 -17.05 -7.29 6.14
CA LEU A 404 -16.48 -6.06 5.63
C LEU A 404 -14.97 -6.05 5.91
N ALA A 405 -14.16 -5.91 4.86
CA ALA A 405 -12.71 -5.87 4.92
C ALA A 405 -12.18 -4.49 4.47
N ASP A 406 -11.02 -4.07 4.98
CA ASP A 406 -10.28 -2.96 4.38
C ASP A 406 -9.18 -3.48 3.42
N THR A 407 -8.56 -2.58 2.67
CA THR A 407 -7.59 -2.94 1.61
C THR A 407 -6.22 -3.37 2.14
N ALA A 408 -6.01 -3.36 3.46
CA ALA A 408 -4.74 -3.70 4.06
C ALA A 408 -4.51 -5.22 4.04
N GLU A 409 -3.59 -5.67 3.19
CA GLU A 409 -3.34 -7.09 2.94
C GLU A 409 -1.87 -7.45 3.16
N SER A 410 -1.63 -8.69 3.59
CA SER A 410 -0.30 -9.30 3.79
C SER A 410 -0.38 -10.78 3.44
N GLY A 411 0.39 -11.23 2.44
CA GLY A 411 0.39 -12.62 1.98
C GLY A 411 -1.01 -13.21 1.72
N GLY A 412 -1.90 -12.46 1.07
CA GLY A 412 -3.29 -12.88 0.79
C GLY A 412 -4.26 -12.80 1.97
N ARG A 413 -3.83 -12.30 3.13
CA ARG A 413 -4.65 -12.16 4.35
C ARG A 413 -4.90 -10.70 4.68
N ARG A 414 -6.09 -10.39 5.20
CA ARG A 414 -6.42 -9.05 5.73
C ARG A 414 -5.66 -8.80 7.03
N ARG A 415 -4.89 -7.70 7.08
CA ARG A 415 -4.09 -7.33 8.25
C ARG A 415 -4.96 -6.77 9.37
N HIS A 416 -6.00 -6.01 9.03
CA HIS A 416 -6.96 -5.51 10.01
C HIS A 416 -8.09 -6.53 10.22
N PRO A 417 -8.68 -6.57 11.43
CA PRO A 417 -9.84 -7.40 11.68
C PRO A 417 -10.97 -7.10 10.70
N LEU A 418 -11.58 -8.17 10.19
CA LEU A 418 -12.82 -8.13 9.44
C LEU A 418 -13.96 -7.67 10.36
N ARG A 419 -14.99 -7.04 9.79
CA ARG A 419 -16.25 -6.78 10.50
C ARG A 419 -17.30 -7.75 10.01
N PHE A 420 -17.77 -8.65 10.87
CA PHE A 420 -18.88 -9.53 10.56
C PHE A 420 -20.15 -8.70 10.29
N LEU A 421 -20.79 -8.95 9.15
CA LEU A 421 -22.06 -8.33 8.77
C LEU A 421 -23.21 -9.29 9.07
N ARG A 422 -23.21 -10.47 8.45
CA ARG A 422 -24.25 -11.50 8.62
C ARG A 422 -23.79 -12.88 8.15
N ALA A 423 -24.46 -13.93 8.61
CA ALA A 423 -24.39 -15.24 7.96
C ALA A 423 -25.23 -15.23 6.69
N ARG A 424 -24.76 -15.92 5.65
CA ARG A 424 -25.51 -16.21 4.42
C ARG A 424 -26.15 -17.58 4.58
N LEU A 425 -27.48 -17.60 4.55
CA LEU A 425 -28.30 -18.81 4.71
C LEU A 425 -29.06 -19.14 3.42
N ASP A 426 -28.88 -18.30 2.40
CA ASP A 426 -29.55 -18.28 1.11
C ASP A 426 -28.80 -19.05 0.02
#